data_AF-A0A6V7JY33-F1
#
_entry.id   AF-A0A6V7JY33-F1
#
_cell.length_a   1.000
_cell.length_b   1.000
_cell.length_c   1.000
_cell.angle_alpha   90.00
_cell.angle_beta   90.00
_cell.angle_gamma   90.00
#
_symmetry.space_group_name_H-M   'P 1'
#
loop_
_entity.id
_entity.type
_entity.pdbx_description
1 polymer ?
#
loop_
_entity_poly.entity_id
_entity_poly.type
_entity_poly.pdbx_seq_one_letter_code
_entity_poly.pdbx_strand_id
1 'polypeptide(L)'
;KDNRKLMFMYLANDVIQNSKKKGPEFGKEFGNYLPKAFEHMKGFDEKTRERLNRLLIIWEERGVYDKDQITEFKTAFDAATEPLKEPGSPPRKKTKHDVEK
;
A
#
# COMPACT_ATOMS: atom_id res chain seq x y z
N LYS A 1 1.44 20.26 -7.74
CA LYS A 1 0.34 19.49 -7.09
C LYS A 1 0.87 18.30 -6.27
N ASP A 2 2.18 18.12 -6.25
CA ASP A 2 2.88 16.86 -6.01
C ASP A 2 3.27 16.72 -4.54
N ASN A 3 3.62 17.84 -3.90
CA ASN A 3 3.81 17.95 -2.46
C ASN A 3 2.59 17.45 -1.66
N ARG A 4 1.37 17.61 -2.18
CA ARG A 4 0.16 17.18 -1.47
C ARG A 4 0.03 15.66 -1.41
N LYS A 5 0.34 14.93 -2.51
CA LYS A 5 0.29 13.45 -2.46
C LYS A 5 1.44 12.88 -1.65
N LEU A 6 2.61 13.53 -1.66
CA LEU A 6 3.71 13.16 -0.76
C LEU A 6 3.29 13.30 0.73
N MET A 7 2.62 14.40 1.09
CA MET A 7 2.08 14.57 2.45
C MET A 7 1.07 13.48 2.83
N PHE A 8 0.17 13.09 1.90
CA PHE A 8 -0.74 11.97 2.15
C PHE A 8 0.00 10.65 2.35
N MET A 9 1.13 10.43 1.68
CA MET A 9 1.93 9.22 1.88
C MET A 9 2.64 9.20 3.22
N TYR A 10 3.09 10.36 3.72
CA TYR A 10 3.59 10.46 5.10
C TYR A 10 2.50 10.24 6.15
N LEU A 11 1.27 10.71 5.89
CA LEU A 11 0.14 10.42 6.75
C LEU A 11 -0.22 8.93 6.74
N ALA A 12 -0.29 8.30 5.56
CA ALA A 12 -0.51 6.86 5.45
C ALA A 12 0.57 6.08 6.21
N ASN A 13 1.83 6.49 6.10
CA ASN A 13 2.92 5.91 6.86
C ASN A 13 2.71 6.03 8.38
N ASP A 14 2.31 7.19 8.87
CA ASP A 14 2.02 7.38 10.30
C ASP A 14 0.88 6.47 10.77
N VAL A 15 -0.20 6.38 10.00
CA VAL A 15 -1.33 5.49 10.29
C VAL A 15 -0.90 4.02 10.28
N ILE A 16 -0.17 3.57 9.26
CA ILE A 16 0.28 2.17 9.12
C ILE A 16 1.25 1.80 10.25
N GLN A 17 2.14 2.72 10.65
CA GLN A 17 3.08 2.47 11.75
C GLN A 17 2.39 2.48 13.11
N ASN A 18 1.52 3.45 13.38
CA ASN A 18 0.82 3.55 14.66
C ASN A 18 -0.26 2.46 14.84
N SER A 19 -0.88 2.03 13.74
CA SER A 19 -1.87 0.95 13.76
C SER A 19 -1.30 -0.42 14.09
N LYS A 20 0.03 -0.65 13.96
CA LYS A 20 0.67 -1.92 14.37
C LYS A 20 0.35 -2.32 15.82
N LYS A 21 0.13 -1.34 16.72
CA LYS A 21 -0.27 -1.60 18.12
C LYS A 21 -1.74 -2.00 18.30
N LYS A 22 -2.59 -1.64 17.34
CA LYS A 22 -4.05 -1.88 17.37
C LYS A 22 -4.45 -3.11 16.57
N GLY A 23 -3.73 -3.43 15.50
CA GLY A 23 -3.96 -4.61 14.68
C GLY A 23 -3.50 -4.43 13.23
N PRO A 24 -3.28 -5.53 12.47
CA PRO A 24 -2.74 -5.49 11.11
C PRO A 24 -3.75 -5.02 10.04
N GLU A 25 -5.01 -4.78 10.42
CA GLU A 25 -6.11 -4.49 9.48
C GLU A 25 -5.84 -3.26 8.61
N PHE A 26 -5.31 -2.19 9.21
CA PHE A 26 -4.96 -0.97 8.48
C PHE A 26 -3.85 -1.25 7.46
N GLY A 27 -2.75 -1.90 7.87
CA GLY A 27 -1.67 -2.24 6.96
C GLY A 27 -2.16 -3.04 5.76
N LYS A 28 -3.03 -4.04 6.01
CA LYS A 28 -3.62 -4.88 4.96
C LYS A 28 -4.52 -4.09 4.01
N GLU A 29 -5.42 -3.28 4.53
CA GLU A 29 -6.32 -2.47 3.69
C GLU A 29 -5.55 -1.43 2.88
N PHE A 30 -4.56 -0.75 3.47
CA PHE A 30 -3.69 0.16 2.72
C PHE A 30 -2.91 -0.57 1.62
N GLY A 31 -2.42 -1.79 1.88
CA GLY A 31 -1.72 -2.61 0.89
C GLY A 31 -2.50 -2.80 -0.41
N ASN A 32 -3.83 -2.90 -0.34
CA ASN A 32 -4.68 -3.09 -1.52
C ASN A 32 -4.78 -1.83 -2.40
N TYR A 33 -4.59 -0.63 -1.85
CA TYR A 33 -4.74 0.64 -2.57
C TYR A 33 -3.42 1.35 -2.87
N LEU A 34 -2.34 0.97 -2.19
CA LEU A 34 -1.00 1.52 -2.40
C LEU A 34 -0.48 1.38 -3.84
N PRO A 35 -0.62 0.25 -4.56
CA PRO A 35 -0.15 0.13 -5.95
C PRO A 35 -0.76 1.19 -6.86
N LYS A 36 -2.08 1.38 -6.76
CA LYS A 36 -2.81 2.42 -7.51
C LYS A 36 -2.35 3.81 -7.10
N ALA A 37 -2.08 4.05 -5.81
CA ALA A 37 -1.57 5.34 -5.35
C ALA A 37 -0.18 5.65 -5.93
N PHE A 38 0.73 4.67 -5.95
CA PHE A 38 2.07 4.81 -6.54
C PHE A 38 2.02 5.07 -8.05
N GLU A 39 1.07 4.46 -8.77
CA GLU A 39 0.86 4.75 -10.19
C GLU A 39 0.55 6.22 -10.46
N HIS A 40 -0.27 6.85 -9.61
CA HIS A 40 -0.60 8.27 -9.74
C HIS A 40 0.55 9.22 -9.32
N MET A 41 1.63 8.68 -8.76
CA MET A 41 2.81 9.43 -8.31
C MET A 41 4.02 9.28 -9.25
N LYS A 42 3.86 8.59 -10.40
CA LYS A 42 4.90 8.44 -11.43
C LYS A 42 5.44 9.76 -11.98
N GLY A 43 4.57 10.77 -12.10
CA GLY A 43 4.92 12.09 -12.64
C GLY A 43 5.63 13.03 -11.65
N PHE A 44 6.12 12.51 -10.52
CA PHE A 44 6.78 13.32 -9.49
C PHE A 44 8.26 13.55 -9.81
N ASP A 45 8.80 14.67 -9.33
CA ASP A 45 10.21 14.99 -9.43
C ASP A 45 11.09 13.89 -8.79
N GLU A 46 12.29 13.70 -9.32
CA GLU A 46 13.26 12.69 -8.89
C GLU A 46 13.47 12.69 -7.36
N LYS A 47 13.65 13.87 -6.75
CA LYS A 47 13.79 14.03 -5.29
C LYS A 47 12.62 13.45 -4.50
N THR A 48 11.41 13.56 -5.04
CA THR A 48 10.21 13.01 -4.40
C THR A 48 10.14 11.51 -4.61
N ARG A 49 10.57 11.02 -5.77
CA ARG A 49 10.67 9.59 -6.05
C ARG A 49 11.66 8.88 -5.14
N GLU A 50 12.82 9.49 -4.89
CA GLU A 50 13.80 8.95 -3.92
C GLU A 50 13.22 8.83 -2.52
N ARG A 51 12.43 9.83 -2.07
CA ARG A 51 11.75 9.78 -0.77
C ARG A 51 10.73 8.64 -0.67
N LEU A 52 9.97 8.41 -1.74
CA LEU A 52 9.00 7.31 -1.81
C LEU A 52 9.69 5.94 -1.87
N ASN A 53 10.77 5.80 -2.63
CA ASN A 53 11.57 4.57 -2.66
C ASN A 53 12.17 4.25 -1.28
N ARG A 54 12.68 5.27 -0.57
CA ARG A 54 13.16 5.12 0.81
C ARG A 54 12.05 4.64 1.75
N LEU A 55 10.81 5.11 1.55
CA LEU A 55 9.64 4.67 2.31
C LEU A 55 9.36 3.17 2.13
N LEU A 56 9.45 2.67 0.89
CA LEU A 56 9.30 1.24 0.59
C LEU A 56 10.39 0.39 1.25
N ILE A 57 11.65 0.85 1.23
CA ILE A 57 12.76 0.17 1.91
C ILE A 57 12.49 0.09 3.42
N ILE A 58 12.06 1.19 4.05
CA ILE A 58 11.76 1.21 5.48
C ILE A 58 10.60 0.26 5.83
N TRP A 59 9.58 0.16 4.97
CA TRP A 59 8.48 -0.78 5.17
C TRP A 59 8.93 -2.24 5.08
N GLU A 60 9.86 -2.57 4.20
CA GLU A 60 10.50 -3.88 4.13
C GLU A 60 11.32 -4.17 5.40
N GLU A 61 12.22 -3.27 5.78
CA GLU A 61 13.10 -3.44 6.97
C GLU A 61 12.30 -3.61 8.27
N ARG A 62 11.14 -2.94 8.37
CA ARG A 62 10.27 -2.99 9.55
C ARG A 62 9.23 -4.11 9.49
N GLY A 63 9.22 -4.94 8.44
CA GLY A 63 8.21 -5.98 8.24
C GLY A 63 6.79 -5.41 8.30
N VAL A 64 6.56 -4.28 7.62
CA VAL A 64 5.21 -3.71 7.44
C VAL A 64 4.50 -4.43 6.30
N TYR A 65 5.25 -4.75 5.25
CA TYR A 65 4.82 -5.51 4.08
C TYR A 65 5.88 -6.55 3.72
N ASP A 66 5.45 -7.66 3.13
CA ASP A 66 6.35 -8.71 2.66
C ASP A 66 7.08 -8.31 1.37
N LYS A 67 8.17 -9.01 1.05
CA LYS A 67 9.02 -8.72 -0.12
C LYS A 67 8.26 -8.72 -1.43
N ASP A 68 7.30 -9.63 -1.59
CA ASP A 68 6.41 -9.68 -2.76
C ASP A 68 5.61 -8.39 -2.94
N GLN A 69 5.00 -7.89 -1.85
CA GLN A 69 4.21 -6.66 -1.88
C GLN A 69 5.09 -5.44 -2.13
N ILE A 70 6.28 -5.38 -1.51
CA ILE A 70 7.24 -4.31 -1.75
C ILE A 70 7.69 -4.29 -3.22
N THR A 71 7.90 -5.47 -3.81
CA THR A 71 8.25 -5.60 -5.23
C THR A 71 7.11 -5.12 -6.11
N GLU A 72 5.87 -5.50 -5.81
CA GLU A 72 4.68 -5.00 -6.51
C GLU A 72 4.57 -3.48 -6.45
N PHE A 73 4.78 -2.87 -5.28
CA PHE A 73 4.75 -1.41 -5.13
C PHE A 73 5.86 -0.71 -5.93
N LYS A 74 7.07 -1.27 -5.93
CA LYS A 74 8.19 -0.77 -6.75
C LYS A 74 7.86 -0.87 -8.24
N THR A 75 7.36 -2.02 -8.69
CA THR A 75 6.93 -2.19 -10.08
C THR A 75 5.81 -1.22 -10.43
N ALA A 76 4.79 -1.05 -9.59
CA ALA A 76 3.73 -0.08 -9.82
C ALA A 76 4.23 1.37 -9.85
N PHE A 77 5.33 1.67 -9.18
CA PHE A 77 5.97 2.98 -9.16
C PHE A 77 6.89 3.23 -10.36
N ASP A 78 7.60 2.20 -10.84
CA ASP A 78 8.56 2.30 -11.95
C ASP A 78 7.99 1.94 -13.32
N ALA A 79 6.91 1.15 -13.39
CA ALA A 79 6.33 0.70 -14.65
C ALA A 79 5.76 1.89 -15.44
N ALA A 80 6.48 2.33 -16.46
CA ALA A 80 5.89 3.04 -17.58
C ALA A 80 4.89 2.08 -18.27
N THR A 81 3.61 2.43 -18.25
CA THR A 81 2.55 1.92 -19.14
C THR A 81 2.26 0.41 -19.13
N GLU A 82 1.17 -0.03 -18.50
CA GLU A 82 -0.04 -0.59 -19.16
C GLU A 82 -1.10 -1.03 -18.13
N PRO A 83 -2.42 -0.91 -18.44
CA PRO A 83 -3.51 -1.10 -17.50
C PRO A 83 -3.94 -2.57 -17.46
N LEU A 84 -3.54 -3.32 -16.43
CA LEU A 84 -3.98 -4.70 -16.26
C LEU A 84 -4.75 -4.88 -14.94
N LYS A 85 -6.08 -4.84 -15.13
CA LYS A 85 -7.14 -5.63 -14.49
C LYS A 85 -7.22 -5.58 -12.97
N GLU A 86 -8.31 -4.98 -12.51
CA GLU A 86 -8.88 -5.15 -11.18
C GLU A 86 -8.83 -6.64 -10.74
N PRO A 87 -8.06 -7.01 -9.71
CA PRO A 87 -8.31 -8.23 -8.99
C PRO A 87 -9.33 -7.90 -7.91
N GLY A 88 -10.46 -8.60 -8.00
CA GLY A 88 -11.62 -8.40 -7.16
C GLY A 88 -11.34 -8.46 -5.66
N SER A 89 -12.28 -7.87 -4.96
CA SER A 89 -12.53 -7.99 -3.52
C SER A 89 -12.15 -9.37 -2.96
N PRO A 90 -11.44 -9.45 -1.82
CA PRO A 90 -11.23 -10.73 -1.15
C PRO A 90 -12.56 -11.30 -0.63
N PRO A 91 -12.70 -12.64 -0.60
CA PRO A 91 -13.97 -13.32 -0.42
C PRO A 91 -14.49 -13.12 0.99
N ARG A 92 -15.80 -12.78 1.09
CA ARG A 92 -16.58 -12.91 2.33
C ARG A 92 -16.33 -14.30 2.92
N LYS A 93 -15.60 -14.38 4.04
CA LYS A 93 -15.64 -15.54 4.92
C LYS A 93 -17.10 -15.70 5.35
N LYS A 94 -17.79 -16.70 4.79
CA LYS A 94 -19.04 -17.21 5.36
C LYS A 94 -18.68 -17.88 6.67
N THR A 95 -18.78 -17.16 7.78
CA THR A 95 -18.89 -17.80 9.09
C THR A 95 -20.27 -18.43 9.14
N LYS A 96 -20.34 -19.76 8.91
CA LYS A 96 -21.51 -20.55 9.30
C LYS A 96 -21.57 -20.50 10.83
N HIS A 97 -22.49 -19.71 11.37
CA HIS A 97 -23.03 -19.99 12.70
C HIS A 97 -24.29 -20.81 12.48
N ASP A 98 -24.12 -22.11 12.64
CA ASP A 98 -25.20 -23.01 13.01
C ASP A 98 -25.65 -22.57 14.43
N VAL A 99 -26.91 -22.16 14.55
CA VAL A 99 -27.59 -22.10 15.85
C VAL A 99 -28.99 -22.65 15.62
N GLU A 100 -29.07 -23.94 15.93
CA GLU A 100 -30.20 -24.65 16.48
C GLU A 100 -31.16 -23.75 17.28
N LYS A 101 -32.42 -23.66 16.85
CA LYS A 101 -33.59 -23.81 17.72
C LYS A 101 -34.87 -24.06 16.92
#